data_AF-A0A1M5SIK3-F1
#
_entry.id   AF-A0A1M5SIK3-F1
#
_cell.length_a   1.000
_cell.length_b   1.000
_cell.length_c   1.000
_cell.angle_alpha   90.00
_cell.angle_beta   90.00
_cell.angle_gamma   90.00
#
_symmetry.space_group_name_H-M   'P 1'
#
loop_
_entity.id
_entity.type
_entity.pdbx_description
1 polymer ?
#
loop_
_entity_poly.entity_id
_entity_poly.type
_entity_poly.pdbx_seq_one_letter_code
_entity_poly.pdbx_strand_id
1 'polypeptide(L)'
;MTVKKNHKIGRGVKMTGQKTIDLLSGLQEVRTLLTTIELMEMKHHAQSGDPADAFHKMIVLSYNVLKLKLFIDKKLPKQEGHSPALYLQVTFEINEDKLEHSGLYCEERDREPEIAQFIRQSKSPVGFLWSTKKRDVFYSDSVIQYLSLADSIAMQAQHCGLGDDYQPGYYSEIVLEDARIHLKQINHWNARSIDHRDDYFLRDLEFEIPLQPVAARSSFLNDAIGDMQIYFSDRSSDKNKGCGRNIQEQIQIAKAKFAERSS
;
A
#
# COMPACT_ATOMS: atom_id res chain seq x y z
N MET A 1 -56.23 13.32 14.91
CA MET A 1 -55.40 13.05 13.72
C MET A 1 -53.95 13.16 14.11
N THR A 2 -53.26 12.01 14.26
CA THR A 2 -51.89 11.96 14.77
C THR A 2 -50.99 11.46 13.65
N VAL A 3 -50.16 12.35 13.10
CA VAL A 3 -49.24 12.03 12.02
C VAL A 3 -48.08 11.20 12.60
N LYS A 4 -48.04 9.91 12.28
CA LYS A 4 -46.88 9.04 12.53
C LYS A 4 -45.72 9.47 11.62
N LYS A 5 -44.63 9.97 12.21
CA LYS A 5 -43.34 10.12 11.51
C LYS A 5 -42.71 8.74 11.33
N ASN A 6 -42.71 8.23 10.10
CA ASN A 6 -41.94 7.05 9.74
C ASN A 6 -40.44 7.38 9.76
N HIS A 7 -39.73 6.80 10.72
CA HIS A 7 -38.28 6.61 10.67
C HIS A 7 -37.97 5.69 9.48
N LYS A 8 -37.36 6.23 8.42
CA LYS A 8 -36.63 5.40 7.44
C LYS A 8 -35.18 5.28 7.88
N ILE A 9 -34.91 4.14 8.51
CA ILE A 9 -33.58 3.59 8.73
C ILE A 9 -33.01 3.27 7.36
N GLY A 10 -32.12 4.12 6.86
CA GLY A 10 -31.20 3.81 5.76
C GLY A 10 -29.80 3.62 6.33
N ARG A 11 -29.61 2.61 7.18
CA ARG A 11 -28.24 2.17 7.52
C ARG A 11 -27.69 1.50 6.27
N GLY A 12 -26.99 2.27 5.44
CA GLY A 12 -26.09 1.72 4.44
C GLY A 12 -25.16 0.75 5.16
N VAL A 13 -25.20 -0.51 4.75
CA VAL A 13 -24.21 -1.50 5.16
C VAL A 13 -22.87 -0.96 4.66
N LYS A 14 -22.08 -0.35 5.55
CA LYS A 14 -20.68 -0.08 5.28
C LYS A 14 -20.02 -1.44 5.08
N MET A 15 -19.73 -1.80 3.84
CA MET A 15 -18.88 -2.94 3.57
C MET A 15 -17.52 -2.64 4.20
N THR A 16 -17.22 -3.35 5.27
CA THR A 16 -15.89 -3.39 5.88
C THR A 16 -14.94 -3.96 4.84
N GLY A 17 -14.05 -3.13 4.28
CA GLY A 17 -13.12 -3.55 3.21
C GLY A 17 -12.99 -2.60 2.01
N GLN A 18 -13.74 -1.50 1.96
CA GLN A 18 -13.74 -0.60 0.80
C GLN A 18 -12.63 0.46 0.85
N LYS A 19 -12.00 0.71 2.01
CA LYS A 19 -11.09 1.85 2.20
C LYS A 19 -9.84 1.74 1.32
N THR A 20 -9.19 0.57 1.32
CA THR A 20 -7.96 0.39 0.54
C THR A 20 -8.26 0.36 -0.95
N ILE A 21 -9.36 -0.26 -1.35
CA ILE A 21 -9.81 -0.27 -2.74
C ILE A 21 -10.03 1.16 -3.27
N ASP A 22 -10.74 2.01 -2.50
CA ASP A 22 -10.99 3.40 -2.86
C ASP A 22 -9.67 4.19 -3.00
N LEU A 23 -8.76 4.00 -2.05
CA LEU A 23 -7.45 4.62 -2.05
C LEU A 23 -6.59 4.18 -3.25
N LEU A 24 -6.56 2.89 -3.56
CA LEU A 24 -5.80 2.36 -4.70
C LEU A 24 -6.37 2.84 -6.04
N SER A 25 -7.70 3.00 -6.13
CA SER A 25 -8.32 3.63 -7.30
C SER A 25 -7.90 5.09 -7.42
N GLY A 26 -7.72 5.76 -6.27
CA GLY A 26 -7.03 7.03 -6.12
C GLY A 26 -5.52 7.00 -6.29
N LEU A 27 -4.90 5.93 -6.79
CA LEU A 27 -3.51 5.95 -7.25
C LEU A 27 -3.39 5.79 -8.76
N GLN A 28 -4.50 5.64 -9.50
CA GLN A 28 -4.47 5.43 -10.95
C GLN A 28 -3.94 6.63 -11.75
N GLU A 29 -4.32 7.86 -11.40
CA GLU A 29 -3.79 9.06 -12.06
C GLU A 29 -2.27 9.18 -11.84
N VAL A 30 -1.83 8.87 -10.63
CA VAL A 30 -0.42 8.84 -10.24
C VAL A 30 0.34 7.75 -11.01
N ARG A 31 -0.25 6.57 -11.18
CA ARG A 31 0.31 5.47 -11.99
C ARG A 31 0.48 5.88 -13.45
N THR A 32 -0.46 6.67 -13.97
CA THR A 32 -0.39 7.23 -15.32
C THR A 32 0.77 8.23 -15.45
N LEU A 33 0.96 9.08 -14.44
CA LEU A 33 2.11 9.98 -14.37
C LEU A 33 3.44 9.20 -14.38
N LEU A 34 3.57 8.20 -13.52
CA LEU A 34 4.78 7.36 -13.44
C LEU A 34 5.06 6.63 -14.77
N THR A 35 4.02 6.10 -15.42
CA THR A 35 4.15 5.44 -16.73
C THR A 35 4.59 6.42 -17.82
N THR A 36 4.15 7.68 -17.74
CA THR A 36 4.59 8.70 -18.71
C THR A 36 6.05 9.07 -18.50
N ILE A 37 6.50 9.20 -17.24
CA ILE A 37 7.90 9.45 -16.90
C ILE A 37 8.78 8.29 -17.38
N GLU A 38 8.36 7.04 -17.13
CA GLU A 38 9.04 5.84 -17.64
C GLU A 38 9.23 5.90 -19.17
N LEU A 39 8.18 6.22 -19.93
CA LEU A 39 8.27 6.33 -21.39
C LEU A 39 9.21 7.44 -21.85
N MET A 40 9.26 8.57 -21.13
CA MET A 40 10.23 9.64 -21.41
C MET A 40 11.67 9.14 -21.24
N GLU A 41 11.93 8.39 -20.16
CA GLU A 41 13.27 7.89 -19.85
C GLU A 41 13.68 6.73 -20.76
N MET A 42 12.76 5.82 -21.10
CA MET A 42 13.01 4.78 -22.12
C MET A 42 13.40 5.40 -23.47
N LYS A 43 12.71 6.49 -23.87
CA LYS A 43 13.04 7.21 -25.11
C LYS A 43 14.42 7.87 -25.02
N HIS A 44 14.78 8.43 -23.87
CA HIS A 44 16.09 9.04 -23.65
C HIS A 44 17.22 7.99 -23.77
N HIS A 45 17.10 6.87 -23.07
CA HIS A 45 18.04 5.74 -23.12
C HIS A 45 18.22 5.17 -24.53
N ALA A 46 17.12 5.04 -25.28
CA ALA A 46 17.19 4.60 -26.67
C ALA A 46 17.96 5.59 -27.56
N GLN A 47 17.93 6.90 -27.25
CA GLN A 47 18.66 7.93 -27.99
C GLN A 47 20.13 8.04 -27.57
N SER A 48 20.46 7.77 -26.31
CA SER A 48 21.83 7.79 -25.78
C SER A 48 22.65 6.58 -26.19
N GLY A 49 22.03 5.55 -26.77
CA GLY A 49 22.68 4.31 -27.20
C GLY A 49 22.93 3.31 -26.07
N ASP A 50 22.38 3.58 -24.88
CA ASP A 50 22.38 2.67 -23.73
C ASP A 50 20.94 2.19 -23.47
N PRO A 51 20.47 1.12 -24.15
CA PRO A 51 19.11 0.65 -23.97
C PRO A 51 18.94 0.15 -22.54
N ALA A 52 18.20 0.90 -21.73
CA ALA A 52 17.67 0.38 -20.47
C ALA A 52 16.85 -0.88 -20.77
N ASP A 53 17.29 -2.02 -20.22
CA ASP A 53 16.69 -3.31 -20.55
C ASP A 53 15.27 -3.48 -19.99
N ALA A 54 15.00 -2.86 -18.84
CA ALA A 54 13.67 -2.66 -18.29
C ALA A 54 13.72 -1.62 -17.16
N PHE A 55 12.66 -0.82 -17.04
CA PHE A 55 12.36 -0.10 -15.80
C PHE A 55 11.34 -0.89 -14.98
N HIS A 56 11.54 -0.91 -13.67
CA HIS A 56 10.57 -1.44 -12.70
C HIS A 56 9.92 -0.28 -11.97
N LYS A 57 8.58 -0.29 -11.91
CA LYS A 57 7.81 0.77 -11.26
C LYS A 57 7.44 0.39 -9.84
N MET A 58 7.52 1.38 -8.96
CA MET A 58 7.02 1.25 -7.60
C MET A 58 6.36 2.54 -7.15
N ILE A 59 5.16 2.43 -6.59
CA ILE A 59 4.44 3.52 -5.93
C ILE A 59 4.42 3.21 -4.44
N VAL A 60 4.93 4.12 -3.61
CA VAL A 60 4.92 3.98 -2.14
C VAL A 60 4.09 5.10 -1.55
N LEU A 61 3.05 4.75 -0.81
CA LEU A 61 2.25 5.70 -0.04
C LEU A 61 2.48 5.41 1.45
N SER A 62 3.11 6.34 2.16
CA SER A 62 3.35 6.25 3.60
C SER A 62 2.91 7.55 4.26
N TYR A 63 1.93 7.46 5.16
CA TYR A 63 1.28 8.63 5.77
C TYR A 63 0.85 9.65 4.71
N ASN A 64 1.35 10.87 4.82
CA ASN A 64 1.08 11.98 3.90
C ASN A 64 2.14 12.09 2.80
N VAL A 65 2.94 11.05 2.56
CA VAL A 65 4.01 11.07 1.57
C VAL A 65 3.77 10.00 0.52
N LEU A 66 3.72 10.43 -0.74
CA LEU A 66 3.62 9.57 -1.91
C LEU A 66 4.93 9.62 -2.70
N LYS A 67 5.53 8.47 -2.97
CA LYS A 67 6.77 8.35 -3.74
C LYS A 67 6.53 7.51 -4.98
N LEU A 68 6.96 8.02 -6.13
CA LEU A 68 6.96 7.30 -7.40
C LEU A 68 8.39 6.97 -7.74
N LYS A 69 8.70 5.68 -7.88
CA LYS A 69 10.06 5.21 -8.09
C LYS A 69 10.15 4.44 -9.40
N LEU A 70 11.21 4.71 -10.14
CA LEU A 70 11.67 3.89 -11.24
C LEU A 70 13.00 3.27 -10.84
N PHE A 71 13.11 1.96 -11.01
CA PHE A 71 14.35 1.24 -10.86
C PHE A 71 14.82 0.75 -12.22
N ILE A 72 16.13 0.73 -12.43
CA ILE A 72 16.75 0.24 -13.66
C ILE A 72 17.54 -1.04 -13.37
N ASP A 73 17.36 -2.05 -14.21
CA ASP A 73 18.22 -3.22 -14.21
C ASP A 73 19.56 -2.86 -14.84
N LYS A 74 20.54 -2.52 -14.01
CA LYS A 74 21.92 -2.39 -14.51
C LYS A 74 22.41 -3.79 -14.84
N LYS A 75 22.49 -4.14 -16.12
CA LYS A 75 23.23 -5.31 -16.59
C LYS A 75 24.71 -5.13 -16.22
N LEU A 76 25.08 -5.49 -14.99
CA LEU A 76 26.46 -5.82 -14.68
C LEU A 76 26.70 -7.25 -15.14
N PRO A 77 27.75 -7.51 -15.95
CA PRO A 77 28.06 -8.86 -16.35
C PRO A 77 28.48 -9.66 -15.09
N LYS A 78 27.67 -10.66 -14.73
CA LYS A 78 28.03 -11.83 -13.90
C LYS A 78 27.96 -11.72 -12.37
N GLN A 79 26.88 -11.23 -11.76
CA GLN A 79 26.55 -11.67 -10.39
C GLN A 79 25.06 -11.99 -10.24
N GLU A 80 24.78 -13.24 -9.89
CA GLU A 80 23.46 -13.66 -9.43
C GLU A 80 23.10 -12.86 -8.16
N GLY A 81 21.90 -12.28 -8.11
CA GLY A 81 21.40 -11.54 -6.95
C GLY A 81 21.42 -10.00 -7.07
N HIS A 82 21.67 -9.44 -8.25
CA HIS A 82 21.52 -8.00 -8.44
C HIS A 82 20.07 -7.56 -8.24
N SER A 83 19.86 -6.65 -7.28
CA SER A 83 18.60 -5.93 -7.12
C SER A 83 18.58 -4.72 -8.06
N PRO A 84 17.42 -4.36 -8.66
CA PRO A 84 17.27 -3.17 -9.46
C PRO A 84 17.77 -1.92 -8.70
N ALA A 85 18.53 -1.05 -9.37
CA ALA A 85 19.03 0.19 -8.75
C ALA A 85 17.98 1.30 -8.89
N LEU A 86 17.81 2.13 -7.85
CA LEU A 86 16.91 3.28 -7.93
C LEU A 86 17.46 4.27 -8.96
N TYR A 87 16.71 4.49 -10.03
CA TYR A 87 17.06 5.42 -11.10
C TYR A 87 16.42 6.79 -10.88
N LEU A 88 15.13 6.81 -10.55
CA LEU A 88 14.36 8.05 -10.38
C LEU A 88 13.38 7.92 -9.22
N GLN A 89 13.25 8.96 -8.40
CA GLN A 89 12.22 9.07 -7.38
C GLN A 89 11.57 10.46 -7.41
N VAL A 90 10.26 10.49 -7.63
CA VAL A 90 9.43 11.68 -7.43
C VAL A 90 8.73 11.57 -6.08
N THR A 91 8.74 12.62 -5.29
CA THR A 91 8.13 12.69 -3.95
C THR A 91 7.06 13.77 -3.94
N PHE A 92 5.89 13.42 -3.42
CA PHE A 92 4.77 14.31 -3.19
C PHE A 92 4.38 14.28 -1.71
N GLU A 93 4.06 15.44 -1.17
CA GLU A 93 3.39 15.60 0.11
C GLU A 93 1.88 15.78 -0.10
N ILE A 94 1.08 15.18 0.78
CA ILE A 94 -0.38 15.21 0.76
C ILE A 94 -0.83 16.20 1.82
N ASN A 95 -1.23 17.40 1.39
CA ASN A 95 -1.67 18.48 2.26
C ASN A 95 -3.11 18.87 1.87
N GLU A 96 -4.07 18.72 2.78
CA GLU A 96 -5.48 19.13 2.57
C GLU A 96 -6.06 18.63 1.22
N ASP A 97 -5.89 17.34 0.94
CA ASP A 97 -6.29 16.66 -0.30
C ASP A 97 -5.55 17.11 -1.58
N LYS A 98 -4.47 17.89 -1.47
CA LYS A 98 -3.61 18.26 -2.58
C LYS A 98 -2.33 17.45 -2.57
N LEU A 99 -1.89 17.06 -3.76
CA LEU A 99 -0.57 16.48 -4.00
C LEU A 99 0.39 17.60 -4.41
N GLU A 100 1.33 17.90 -3.52
CA GLU A 100 2.35 18.92 -3.70
C GLU A 100 3.69 18.25 -3.98
N HIS A 101 4.30 18.54 -5.13
CA HIS A 101 5.62 18.02 -5.46
C HIS A 101 6.67 18.60 -4.50
N SER A 102 7.28 17.73 -3.69
CA SER A 102 8.22 18.12 -2.63
C SER A 102 9.67 17.70 -2.89
N GLY A 103 9.90 16.76 -3.80
CA GLY A 103 11.26 16.34 -4.14
C GLY A 103 11.38 15.49 -5.38
N LEU A 104 12.52 15.60 -6.05
CA LEU A 104 12.91 14.78 -7.19
C LEU A 104 14.35 14.31 -6.98
N TYR A 105 14.59 13.04 -7.23
CA TYR A 105 15.91 12.45 -7.38
C TYR A 105 15.97 11.78 -8.75
N CYS A 106 17.04 12.02 -9.49
CA CYS A 106 17.37 11.29 -10.70
C CYS A 106 18.85 10.90 -10.67
N GLU A 107 19.18 9.68 -11.06
CA GLU A 107 20.56 9.25 -11.23
C GLU A 107 21.28 10.14 -12.25
N GLU A 108 20.62 10.43 -13.37
CA GLU A 108 21.07 11.40 -14.37
C GLU A 108 20.57 12.81 -14.02
N ARG A 109 21.40 13.58 -13.32
CA ARG A 109 21.03 14.93 -12.83
C ARG A 109 20.60 15.90 -13.92
N ASP A 110 21.15 15.78 -15.13
CA ASP A 110 20.80 16.64 -16.27
C ASP A 110 19.35 16.44 -16.74
N ARG A 111 18.73 15.31 -16.40
CA ARG A 111 17.32 15.01 -16.69
C ARG A 111 16.35 15.67 -15.70
N GLU A 112 16.80 15.99 -14.48
CA GLU A 112 15.94 16.52 -13.42
C GLU A 112 15.12 17.74 -13.85
N PRO A 113 15.67 18.75 -14.56
CA PRO A 113 14.89 19.92 -14.97
C PRO A 113 13.72 19.59 -15.92
N GLU A 114 13.93 18.66 -16.86
CA GLU A 114 12.91 18.23 -17.83
C GLU A 114 11.77 17.49 -17.12
N ILE A 115 12.12 16.54 -16.24
CA ILE A 115 11.14 15.78 -15.44
C ILE A 115 10.38 16.71 -14.50
N ALA A 116 11.07 17.63 -13.80
CA ALA A 116 10.45 18.60 -12.93
C ALA A 116 9.53 19.58 -13.68
N GLN A 117 9.88 19.95 -14.92
CA GLN A 117 9.01 20.76 -15.77
C GLN A 117 7.76 19.97 -16.19
N PHE A 118 7.92 18.72 -16.62
CA PHE A 118 6.80 17.85 -16.98
C PHE A 118 5.82 17.66 -15.81
N ILE A 119 6.33 17.41 -14.59
CA ILE A 119 5.48 17.27 -13.39
C ILE A 119 4.71 18.56 -13.11
N ARG A 120 5.35 19.73 -13.25
CA ARG A 120 4.70 21.04 -13.04
C ARG A 120 3.63 21.36 -14.08
N GLN A 121 3.81 20.91 -15.32
CA GLN A 121 2.86 21.11 -16.42
C GLN A 121 1.73 20.08 -16.41
N SER A 122 1.99 18.90 -15.86
CA SER A 122 0.98 17.88 -15.62
C SER A 122 -0.04 18.43 -14.62
N LYS A 123 -1.34 18.26 -14.91
CA LYS A 123 -2.37 18.58 -13.93
C LYS A 123 -2.11 17.75 -12.68
N SER A 124 -1.87 18.41 -11.55
CA SER A 124 -1.78 17.70 -10.26
C SER A 124 -3.04 16.86 -10.07
N PRO A 125 -2.95 15.64 -9.53
CA PRO A 125 -4.13 14.86 -9.12
C PRO A 125 -4.77 15.54 -7.90
N VAL A 126 -5.40 16.70 -8.10
CA VAL A 126 -5.97 17.52 -7.02
C VAL A 126 -7.22 16.83 -6.47
N GLY A 127 -7.29 16.64 -5.15
CA GLY A 127 -8.43 16.04 -4.47
C GLY A 127 -8.53 14.52 -4.63
N PHE A 128 -7.47 13.84 -5.07
CA PHE A 128 -7.57 12.51 -5.64
C PHE A 128 -7.56 11.37 -4.60
N LEU A 129 -6.72 11.43 -3.56
CA LEU A 129 -6.44 10.28 -2.70
C LEU A 129 -7.50 9.98 -1.62
N TRP A 130 -8.34 10.96 -1.26
CA TRP A 130 -9.34 10.82 -0.20
C TRP A 130 -10.77 11.15 -0.65
N SER A 131 -10.98 11.34 -1.96
CA SER A 131 -12.33 11.61 -2.47
C SER A 131 -13.23 10.39 -2.25
N THR A 132 -14.44 10.62 -1.73
CA THR A 132 -15.47 9.58 -1.53
C THR A 132 -16.12 9.10 -2.83
N LYS A 133 -15.66 9.58 -3.99
CA LYS A 133 -16.21 9.19 -5.30
C LYS A 133 -15.63 7.83 -5.69
N LYS A 134 -16.52 6.85 -5.83
CA LYS A 134 -16.19 5.55 -6.42
C LYS A 134 -15.50 5.76 -7.77
N ARG A 135 -14.30 5.21 -7.89
CA ARG A 135 -13.58 5.11 -9.17
C ARG A 135 -13.54 3.65 -9.58
N ASP A 136 -13.45 3.43 -10.89
CA ASP A 136 -13.33 2.07 -11.41
C ASP A 136 -12.01 1.46 -10.93
N VAL A 137 -12.11 0.23 -10.40
CA VAL A 137 -10.98 -0.53 -9.88
C VAL A 137 -10.51 -1.47 -10.99
N PHE A 138 -9.25 -1.34 -11.42
CA PHE A 138 -8.67 -2.15 -12.50
C PHE A 138 -8.02 -3.46 -11.99
N TYR A 139 -8.55 -4.04 -10.90
CA TYR A 139 -8.03 -5.28 -10.32
C TYR A 139 -9.01 -6.43 -10.55
N SER A 140 -8.50 -7.66 -10.61
CA SER A 140 -9.36 -8.85 -10.67
C SER A 140 -10.21 -8.99 -9.41
N ASP A 141 -11.32 -9.73 -9.52
CA ASP A 141 -12.18 -10.03 -8.38
C ASP A 141 -11.40 -10.69 -7.22
N SER A 142 -10.41 -11.54 -7.54
CA SER A 142 -9.54 -12.17 -6.54
C SER A 142 -8.72 -11.14 -5.75
N VAL A 143 -8.08 -10.18 -6.42
CA VAL A 143 -7.33 -9.10 -5.77
C VAL A 143 -8.26 -8.23 -4.93
N ILE A 144 -9.45 -7.90 -5.43
CA ILE A 144 -10.47 -7.13 -4.68
C ILE A 144 -10.88 -7.88 -3.41
N GLN A 145 -11.08 -9.20 -3.48
CA GLN A 145 -11.40 -10.02 -2.32
C GLN A 145 -10.27 -10.05 -1.30
N TYR A 146 -9.01 -10.18 -1.75
CA TYR A 146 -7.85 -10.14 -0.86
C TYR A 146 -7.70 -8.77 -0.18
N LEU A 147 -7.89 -7.66 -0.90
CA LEU A 147 -7.87 -6.31 -0.34
C LEU A 147 -8.96 -6.12 0.73
N SER A 148 -10.18 -6.59 0.46
CA SER A 148 -11.28 -6.51 1.42
C SER A 148 -11.02 -7.36 2.67
N LEU A 149 -10.36 -8.51 2.50
CA LEU A 149 -9.97 -9.37 3.61
C LEU A 149 -8.85 -8.74 4.46
N ALA A 150 -7.82 -8.22 3.81
CA ALA A 150 -6.72 -7.51 4.46
C ALA A 150 -7.25 -6.35 5.32
N ASP A 151 -8.15 -5.52 4.77
CA ASP A 151 -8.80 -4.44 5.51
C ASP A 151 -9.58 -4.94 6.74
N SER A 152 -10.29 -6.07 6.60
CA SER A 152 -11.08 -6.64 7.71
C SER A 152 -10.20 -7.13 8.86
N ILE A 153 -9.03 -7.70 8.55
CA ILE A 153 -8.02 -8.13 9.52
C ILE A 153 -7.34 -6.90 10.13
N ALA A 154 -6.84 -5.98 9.30
CA ALA A 154 -6.11 -4.79 9.73
C ALA A 154 -6.97 -3.84 10.59
N MET A 155 -8.29 -3.81 10.37
CA MET A 155 -9.24 -3.04 11.20
C MET A 155 -9.26 -3.52 12.66
N GLN A 156 -8.98 -4.79 12.94
CA GLN A 156 -8.92 -5.27 14.33
C GLN A 156 -7.77 -4.64 15.12
N ALA A 157 -6.76 -4.13 14.44
CA ALA A 157 -5.64 -3.45 15.06
C ALA A 157 -5.94 -2.00 15.46
N GLN A 158 -6.87 -1.31 14.78
CA GLN A 158 -7.16 0.12 15.00
C GLN A 158 -7.89 0.43 16.31
N HIS A 159 -8.47 -0.56 16.98
CA HIS A 159 -9.42 -0.34 18.08
C HIS A 159 -8.82 -0.41 19.49
N CYS A 160 -7.50 -0.33 19.62
CA CYS A 160 -6.83 -0.81 20.83
C CYS A 160 -6.06 0.19 21.68
N GLY A 161 -5.85 1.43 21.23
CA GLY A 161 -5.10 2.40 22.02
C GLY A 161 -5.11 3.82 21.44
N LEU A 162 -4.85 4.79 22.31
CA LEU A 162 -4.56 6.18 21.93
C LEU A 162 -3.16 6.20 21.30
N GLY A 163 -3.05 6.41 19.98
CA GLY A 163 -1.77 6.51 19.27
C GLY A 163 -1.67 5.69 17.98
N ASP A 164 -2.67 4.87 17.65
CA ASP A 164 -2.75 4.13 16.38
C ASP A 164 -3.20 5.06 15.23
N ASP A 165 -2.36 6.03 14.86
CA ASP A 165 -2.57 6.94 13.71
C ASP A 165 -2.14 6.26 12.39
N TYR A 166 -2.76 5.14 12.03
CA TYR A 166 -2.51 4.55 10.71
C TYR A 166 -3.24 5.34 9.63
N GLN A 167 -2.48 6.14 8.90
CA GLN A 167 -2.78 6.62 7.57
C GLN A 167 -1.62 6.17 6.67
N PRO A 168 -1.85 5.60 5.47
CA PRO A 168 -3.07 5.67 4.68
C PRO A 168 -4.08 4.49 4.89
N GLY A 169 -5.31 4.81 5.32
CA GLY A 169 -6.40 3.83 5.46
C GLY A 169 -6.36 3.03 6.78
N TYR A 170 -5.83 1.80 6.72
CA TYR A 170 -5.53 0.93 7.87
C TYR A 170 -4.02 0.68 8.03
N TYR A 171 -3.20 1.21 7.12
CA TYR A 171 -1.80 0.84 6.96
C TYR A 171 -0.91 2.04 7.27
N SER A 172 0.32 1.78 7.70
CA SER A 172 1.39 2.78 7.78
C SER A 172 2.08 2.99 6.43
N GLU A 173 2.05 1.97 5.56
CA GLU A 173 2.62 2.01 4.22
C GLU A 173 1.86 1.09 3.27
N ILE A 174 1.65 1.56 2.03
CA ILE A 174 1.16 0.77 0.91
C ILE A 174 2.20 0.87 -0.21
N VAL A 175 2.62 -0.27 -0.74
CA VAL A 175 3.56 -0.35 -1.87
C VAL A 175 2.88 -1.06 -3.03
N LEU A 176 2.84 -0.40 -4.19
CA LEU A 176 2.38 -0.98 -5.44
C LEU A 176 3.58 -1.24 -6.34
N GLU A 177 3.80 -2.49 -6.67
CA GLU A 177 4.77 -2.96 -7.66
C GLU A 177 4.03 -3.51 -8.88
N ASP A 178 4.74 -3.74 -9.98
CA ASP A 178 4.14 -4.25 -11.21
C ASP A 178 3.45 -5.62 -11.03
N ALA A 179 3.95 -6.46 -10.11
CA ALA A 179 3.44 -7.82 -9.89
C ALA A 179 2.60 -8.00 -8.61
N ARG A 180 2.61 -7.05 -7.68
CA ARG A 180 2.03 -7.25 -6.34
C ARG A 180 1.77 -5.94 -5.59
N ILE A 181 0.90 -6.05 -4.59
CA ILE A 181 0.57 -5.01 -3.62
C ILE A 181 1.09 -5.46 -2.27
N HIS A 182 1.86 -4.62 -1.59
CA HIS A 182 2.24 -4.82 -0.20
C HIS A 182 1.51 -3.82 0.69
N LEU A 183 0.86 -4.31 1.73
CA LEU A 183 0.16 -3.49 2.71
C LEU A 183 0.83 -3.71 4.07
N LYS A 184 1.34 -2.66 4.70
CA LYS A 184 2.06 -2.76 5.97
C LYS A 184 1.37 -1.95 7.05
N GLN A 185 1.14 -2.57 8.18
CA GLN A 185 0.66 -1.95 9.41
C GLN A 185 1.68 -2.23 10.51
N ILE A 186 2.60 -1.27 10.69
CA ILE A 186 3.71 -1.36 11.64
C ILE A 186 3.40 -0.44 12.83
N ASN A 187 3.42 -1.03 14.03
CA ASN A 187 3.23 -0.33 15.29
C ASN A 187 4.38 -0.58 16.25
N HIS A 188 5.33 0.33 16.28
CA HIS A 188 6.41 0.30 17.26
C HIS A 188 6.28 1.51 18.18
N TRP A 189 5.40 1.42 19.17
CA TRP A 189 5.28 2.44 20.21
C TRP A 189 5.94 1.95 21.50
N ASN A 190 7.03 2.62 21.88
CA ASN A 190 7.69 2.40 23.16
C ASN A 190 7.20 3.45 24.18
N ALA A 191 6.82 3.01 25.38
CA ALA A 191 6.65 3.96 26.47
C ALA A 191 7.98 4.66 26.76
N ARG A 192 7.95 6.00 26.77
CA ARG A 192 9.12 6.87 26.92
C ARG A 192 9.74 6.87 28.34
N SER A 193 9.28 6.03 29.26
CA SER A 193 9.71 6.02 30.67
C SER A 193 10.17 4.62 31.12
N ILE A 194 11.25 4.59 31.93
CA ILE A 194 11.78 3.38 32.58
C ILE A 194 10.72 2.71 33.47
N ASP A 195 9.79 3.48 34.04
CA ASP A 195 8.70 2.97 34.90
C ASP A 195 7.57 2.28 34.11
N HIS A 196 7.60 2.35 32.78
CA HIS A 196 6.61 1.78 31.87
C HIS A 196 7.21 0.74 30.92
N ARG A 197 8.30 0.09 31.32
CA ARG A 197 9.00 -0.94 30.52
C ARG A 197 8.09 -2.10 30.09
N ASP A 198 6.98 -2.31 30.79
CA ASP A 198 5.97 -3.34 30.51
C ASP A 198 4.74 -2.80 29.75
N ASP A 199 4.81 -1.58 29.22
CA ASP A 199 3.71 -0.95 28.48
C ASP A 199 4.23 -0.47 27.12
N TYR A 200 4.26 -1.38 26.16
CA TYR A 200 4.72 -1.10 24.81
C TYR A 200 3.93 -1.90 23.78
N PHE A 201 3.91 -1.39 22.55
CA PHE A 201 3.30 -2.02 21.39
C PHE A 201 4.40 -2.30 20.37
N LEU A 202 4.56 -3.57 19.98
CA LEU A 202 5.51 -4.02 18.96
C LEU A 202 4.78 -5.00 18.05
N ARG A 203 4.09 -4.46 17.06
CA ARG A 203 3.24 -5.24 16.16
C ARG A 203 3.56 -4.94 14.71
N ASP A 204 3.81 -6.00 13.95
CA ASP A 204 3.99 -5.96 12.51
C ASP A 204 2.90 -6.83 11.88
N LEU A 205 2.09 -6.22 11.01
CA LEU A 205 1.14 -6.93 10.17
C LEU A 205 1.38 -6.51 8.72
N GLU A 206 1.72 -7.47 7.87
CA GLU A 206 1.98 -7.22 6.46
C GLU A 206 1.17 -8.20 5.59
N PHE A 207 0.68 -7.69 4.47
CA PHE A 207 0.01 -8.48 3.44
C PHE A 207 0.73 -8.33 2.12
N GLU A 208 1.04 -9.44 1.46
CA GLU A 208 1.52 -9.46 0.08
C GLU A 208 0.43 -10.07 -0.80
N ILE A 209 -0.17 -9.24 -1.66
CA ILE A 209 -1.26 -9.62 -2.56
C ILE A 209 -0.72 -9.59 -4.00
N PRO A 210 -0.60 -10.74 -4.67
CA PRO A 210 -0.13 -10.77 -6.03
C PRO A 210 -1.21 -10.26 -7.01
N LEU A 211 -0.79 -9.52 -8.04
CA LEU A 211 -1.67 -8.99 -9.08
C LEU A 211 -2.00 -10.02 -10.17
N GLN A 212 -1.23 -11.11 -10.23
CA GLN A 212 -1.46 -12.27 -11.09
C GLN A 212 -1.42 -13.54 -10.22
N PRO A 213 -2.14 -14.60 -10.59
CA PRO A 213 -2.06 -15.88 -9.87
C PRO A 213 -0.62 -16.36 -9.81
N VAL A 214 -0.16 -16.76 -8.62
CA VAL A 214 1.20 -17.26 -8.40
C VAL A 214 1.08 -18.65 -7.80
N ALA A 215 1.99 -19.56 -8.16
CA ALA A 215 2.04 -20.84 -7.46
C ALA A 215 2.28 -20.59 -5.96
N ALA A 216 1.42 -21.16 -5.12
CA ALA A 216 1.48 -21.00 -3.67
C ALA A 216 2.91 -21.31 -3.16
N ARG A 217 3.61 -20.29 -2.68
CA ARG A 217 4.89 -20.45 -2.02
C ARG A 217 4.62 -20.67 -0.54
N SER A 218 4.82 -21.90 -0.07
CA SER A 218 4.80 -22.18 1.37
C SER A 218 6.07 -21.61 2.01
N SER A 219 5.93 -20.55 2.81
CA SER A 219 6.95 -20.10 3.74
C SER A 219 6.57 -20.54 5.15
N PHE A 220 7.53 -21.04 5.94
CA PHE A 220 7.28 -21.38 7.35
C PHE A 220 7.03 -20.14 8.22
N LEU A 221 7.38 -18.94 7.73
CA LEU A 221 7.28 -17.69 8.48
C LEU A 221 6.00 -16.90 8.20
N ASN A 222 5.28 -17.24 7.12
CA ASN A 222 4.12 -16.50 6.67
C ASN A 222 2.89 -17.40 6.64
N ASP A 223 1.77 -16.85 7.09
CA ASP A 223 0.47 -17.44 6.88
C ASP A 223 0.02 -17.18 5.44
N ALA A 224 -0.66 -18.14 4.81
CA ALA A 224 -1.22 -17.97 3.46
C ALA A 224 -2.74 -18.15 3.45
N ILE A 225 -3.42 -17.32 2.66
CA ILE A 225 -4.86 -17.44 2.35
C ILE A 225 -4.99 -17.35 0.83
N GLY A 226 -5.15 -18.50 0.18
CA GLY A 226 -4.99 -18.59 -1.28
C GLY A 226 -3.58 -18.17 -1.68
N ASP A 227 -3.48 -17.18 -2.58
CA ASP A 227 -2.22 -16.64 -3.07
C ASP A 227 -1.71 -15.45 -2.22
N MET A 228 -2.55 -14.90 -1.34
CA MET A 228 -2.17 -13.81 -0.44
C MET A 228 -1.31 -14.35 0.70
N GLN A 229 -0.14 -13.74 0.89
CA GLN A 229 0.73 -14.01 2.04
C GLN A 229 0.46 -12.98 3.14
N ILE A 230 0.53 -13.44 4.39
CA ILE A 230 0.35 -12.65 5.60
C ILE A 230 1.54 -12.89 6.50
N TYR A 231 2.23 -11.81 6.85
CA TYR A 231 3.23 -11.82 7.91
C TYR A 231 2.62 -11.13 9.13
N PHE A 232 2.63 -11.80 10.28
CA PHE A 232 2.12 -11.24 11.52
C PHE A 232 3.03 -11.57 12.69
N SER A 233 3.45 -10.53 13.42
CA SER A 233 4.26 -10.63 14.63
C SER A 233 3.72 -9.66 15.67
N ASP A 234 3.34 -10.16 16.84
CA ASP A 234 3.01 -9.34 18.00
C ASP A 234 3.94 -9.66 19.17
N ARG A 235 4.86 -8.74 19.43
CA ARG A 235 5.83 -8.79 20.55
C ARG A 235 5.48 -7.82 21.66
N SER A 236 4.32 -7.16 21.58
CA SER A 236 3.82 -6.19 22.57
C SER A 236 3.82 -6.78 23.97
N SER A 237 3.80 -5.93 25.00
CA SER A 237 3.69 -6.42 26.37
C SER A 237 2.39 -7.21 26.58
N ASP A 238 2.35 -8.11 27.56
CA ASP A 238 1.19 -9.01 27.76
C ASP A 238 -0.14 -8.27 27.95
N LYS A 239 -0.07 -7.05 28.51
CA LYS A 239 -1.21 -6.14 28.71
C LYS A 239 -1.76 -5.58 27.39
N ASN A 240 -0.92 -5.51 26.35
CA ASN A 240 -1.22 -4.91 25.04
C ASN A 240 -1.41 -5.93 23.91
N LYS A 241 -1.23 -7.23 24.18
CA LYS A 241 -1.42 -8.32 23.21
C LYS A 241 -2.87 -8.58 22.78
N GLY A 242 -3.86 -7.88 23.36
CA GLY A 242 -5.29 -8.14 23.07
C GLY A 242 -5.61 -8.03 21.58
N CYS A 243 -5.06 -7.03 20.91
CA CYS A 243 -5.27 -6.80 19.48
C CYS A 243 -4.59 -7.85 18.63
N GLY A 244 -3.38 -8.26 19.01
CA GLY A 244 -2.67 -9.28 18.26
C GLY A 244 -3.39 -10.63 18.32
N ARG A 245 -4.01 -10.97 19.45
CA ARG A 245 -4.91 -12.13 19.55
C ARG A 245 -6.10 -12.00 18.60
N ASN A 246 -6.78 -10.84 18.58
CA ASN A 246 -7.92 -10.61 17.67
C ASN A 246 -7.52 -10.70 16.19
N ILE A 247 -6.37 -10.16 15.82
CA ILE A 247 -5.82 -10.25 14.46
C ILE A 247 -5.54 -11.72 14.11
N GLN A 248 -4.87 -12.44 15.00
CA GLN A 248 -4.55 -13.85 14.80
C GLN A 248 -5.82 -14.70 14.66
N GLU A 249 -6.84 -14.46 15.48
CA GLU A 249 -8.15 -15.11 15.37
C GLU A 249 -8.80 -14.82 14.01
N GLN A 250 -8.80 -13.57 13.53
CA GLN A 250 -9.35 -13.25 12.21
C GLN A 250 -8.58 -13.92 11.08
N ILE A 251 -7.25 -14.03 11.17
CA ILE A 251 -6.44 -14.76 10.20
C ILE A 251 -6.87 -16.24 10.16
N GLN A 252 -7.05 -16.89 11.31
CA GLN A 252 -7.48 -18.29 11.36
C GLN A 252 -8.91 -18.48 10.82
N ILE A 253 -9.84 -17.59 11.17
CA ILE A 253 -11.22 -17.62 10.64
C ILE A 253 -11.21 -17.47 9.12
N ALA A 254 -10.40 -16.55 8.60
CA ALA A 254 -10.29 -16.31 7.17
C ALA A 254 -9.71 -17.52 6.42
N LYS A 255 -8.68 -18.16 6.98
CA LYS A 255 -8.12 -19.42 6.46
C LYS A 255 -9.16 -20.52 6.36
N ALA A 256 -9.92 -20.75 7.45
CA ALA A 256 -10.96 -21.78 7.47
C ALA A 256 -12.02 -21.54 6.40
N LYS A 257 -12.53 -20.30 6.30
CA LYS A 257 -13.52 -19.92 5.27
C LYS A 257 -12.99 -20.06 3.85
N PHE A 258 -11.70 -19.82 3.63
CA PHE A 258 -11.09 -19.98 2.31
C PHE A 258 -10.96 -21.45 1.92
N ALA A 259 -10.57 -22.31 2.87
CA ALA A 259 -10.49 -23.75 2.65
C ALA A 259 -11.87 -24.34 2.27
N GLU A 260 -12.93 -23.97 2.98
CA GLU A 260 -14.32 -24.41 2.70
C GLU A 260 -14.83 -24.04 1.30
N ARG A 261 -14.33 -22.93 0.72
CA ARG A 261 -14.70 -22.48 -0.63
C ARG A 261 -13.90 -23.17 -1.73
N SER A 262 -12.78 -23.77 -1.37
CA SER A 262 -11.83 -24.40 -2.31
C SER A 262 -11.98 -25.93 -2.35
N SER A 263 -12.76 -26.50 -1.43
CA SER A 263 -13.15 -27.91 -1.34
C SER A 263 -14.48 -28.17 -1.99
#